data_AF-A0A7K6CIA2-F1
#
_entry.id   AF-A0A7K6CIA2-F1
#
_cell.length_a   1.000
_cell.length_b   1.000
_cell.length_c   1.000
_cell.angle_alpha   90.00
_cell.angle_beta   90.00
_cell.angle_gamma   90.00
#
_symmetry.space_group_name_H-M   'P 1'
#
loop_
_entity.id
_entity.type
_entity.pdbx_description
1 polymer ?
#
loop_
_entity_poly.entity_id
_entity_poly.type
_entity_poly.pdbx_seq_one_letter_code
_entity_poly.pdbx_strand_id
1 'polypeptide(L)'
;MEISTLATYHCLAFVWYFFVAYSIAHIKTEERPSEVFLYGGQWKYLTVLNLVLQAVFYGVSFLADVLRLIKKLRCAKCVISSRDLLFSVLAFPVSTFVSVSFWTLYTYNRELVYPKSLDGVIPLWLNHAMHTAVLPFALLEIFALPHRYPAKKKGLILLGFVAFLYISWVLWIYSVTGEWVYPLFALFSPSGLAAFFAGSLAVVVSFYNFGEFLNRMIWGQFEF
;
A
#
# COMPACT_ATOMS: atom_id res chain seq x y z
N MET A 1 10.83 -4.54 -20.72
CA MET A 1 9.74 -4.31 -21.69
C MET A 1 10.06 -3.10 -22.55
N GLU A 2 9.51 -3.00 -23.77
CA GLU A 2 9.58 -1.76 -24.55
C GLU A 2 8.84 -0.63 -23.85
N ILE A 3 9.27 0.62 -24.10
CA ILE A 3 8.72 1.79 -23.40
C ILE A 3 7.23 2.04 -23.69
N SER A 4 6.78 1.72 -24.90
CA SER A 4 5.37 1.77 -25.29
C SER A 4 4.54 0.77 -24.47
N THR A 5 5.02 -0.47 -24.34
CA THR A 5 4.36 -1.51 -23.53
C THR A 5 4.30 -1.13 -22.06
N LEU A 6 5.38 -0.56 -21.50
CA LEU A 6 5.40 -0.05 -20.13
C LEU A 6 4.36 1.05 -19.91
N ALA A 7 4.28 2.01 -20.83
CA ALA A 7 3.30 3.10 -20.76
C ALA A 7 1.87 2.55 -20.77
N THR A 8 1.57 1.58 -21.64
CA THR A 8 0.25 0.93 -21.69
C THR A 8 -0.06 0.19 -20.38
N TYR A 9 0.89 -0.61 -19.88
CA TYR A 9 0.74 -1.35 -18.64
C TYR A 9 0.49 -0.41 -17.44
N HIS A 10 1.30 0.62 -17.25
CA HIS A 10 1.11 1.58 -16.15
C HIS A 10 -0.18 2.39 -16.30
N CYS A 11 -0.61 2.72 -17.52
CA CYS A 11 -1.90 3.37 -17.76
C CYS A 11 -3.06 2.46 -17.33
N LEU A 12 -3.06 1.20 -17.74
CA LEU A 12 -4.09 0.23 -17.37
C LEU A 12 -4.12 -0.01 -15.85
N ALA A 13 -2.95 -0.15 -15.22
CA ALA A 13 -2.84 -0.28 -13.77
C ALA A 13 -3.35 0.98 -13.05
N PHE A 14 -3.00 2.17 -13.53
CA PHE A 14 -3.50 3.45 -13.00
C PHE A 14 -5.03 3.52 -13.05
N VAL A 15 -5.62 3.23 -14.21
CA VAL A 15 -7.09 3.22 -14.38
C VAL A 15 -7.74 2.18 -13.47
N TRP A 16 -7.14 1.00 -13.34
CA TRP A 16 -7.61 -0.05 -12.42
C TRP A 16 -7.64 0.42 -10.97
N TYR A 17 -6.54 0.97 -10.45
CA TYR A 17 -6.49 1.44 -9.05
C TYR A 17 -7.40 2.65 -8.82
N PHE A 18 -7.55 3.53 -9.80
CA PHE A 18 -8.54 4.61 -9.74
C PHE A 18 -9.97 4.05 -9.66
N PHE A 19 -10.31 3.06 -10.49
CA PHE A 19 -11.61 2.40 -10.48
C PHE A 19 -11.89 1.69 -9.14
N VAL A 20 -10.91 0.99 -8.58
CA VAL A 20 -11.05 0.33 -7.27
C VAL A 20 -11.27 1.36 -6.16
N ALA A 21 -10.48 2.45 -6.13
CA ALA A 21 -10.64 3.52 -5.15
C ALA A 21 -12.00 4.23 -5.28
N TYR A 22 -12.43 4.49 -6.52
CA TYR A 22 -13.77 5.02 -6.82
C TYR A 22 -14.87 4.10 -6.32
N SER A 23 -14.75 2.79 -6.58
CA SER A 23 -15.74 1.78 -6.17
C SER A 23 -15.89 1.75 -4.65
N ILE A 24 -14.78 1.83 -3.91
CA ILE A 24 -14.78 1.89 -2.44
C ILE A 24 -15.49 3.15 -1.95
N ALA A 25 -15.17 4.32 -2.53
CA ALA A 25 -15.78 5.59 -2.15
C ALA A 25 -17.31 5.62 -2.39
N HIS A 26 -17.81 4.80 -3.32
CA HIS A 26 -19.22 4.72 -3.69
C HIS A 26 -19.97 3.53 -3.06
N ILE A 27 -19.35 2.79 -2.15
CA ILE A 27 -20.06 1.79 -1.35
C ILE A 27 -21.10 2.51 -0.49
N LYS A 28 -22.38 2.35 -0.84
CA LYS A 28 -23.50 2.82 -0.03
C LYS A 28 -23.57 2.00 1.24
N THR A 29 -23.46 2.66 2.38
CA THR A 29 -23.81 2.05 3.66
C THR A 29 -25.21 2.49 4.04
N GLU A 30 -26.20 1.69 3.65
CA GLU A 30 -27.62 1.96 3.97
C GLU A 30 -27.92 1.77 5.47
N GLU A 31 -26.99 1.17 6.24
CA GLU A 31 -27.08 1.05 7.70
C GLU A 31 -25.76 1.48 8.37
N ARG A 32 -25.67 2.69 8.94
CA ARG A 32 -24.63 3.02 9.93
C ARG A 32 -25.18 3.98 10.98
N PRO A 33 -24.97 3.66 12.26
CA PRO A 33 -24.25 4.62 13.09
C PRO A 33 -23.28 3.92 14.07
N SER A 34 -21.98 4.06 13.83
CA SER A 34 -20.99 4.16 14.91
C SER A 34 -20.15 5.42 14.64
N GLU A 35 -19.79 6.17 15.68
CA GLU A 35 -19.12 7.48 15.54
C GLU A 35 -17.79 7.39 14.77
N VAL A 36 -17.12 6.23 14.80
CA VAL A 36 -15.88 5.95 14.05
C VAL A 36 -16.10 5.82 12.55
N PHE A 37 -17.32 5.57 12.10
CA PHE A 37 -17.60 5.61 10.67
C PHE A 37 -17.72 7.04 10.14
N LEU A 38 -18.05 8.00 11.02
CA LEU A 38 -18.06 9.42 10.70
C LEU A 38 -16.65 10.03 10.85
N TYR A 39 -15.90 9.63 11.88
CA TYR A 39 -14.56 10.16 12.13
C TYR A 39 -13.47 9.37 11.38
N GLY A 40 -12.82 10.01 10.41
CA GLY A 40 -11.76 9.41 9.58
C GLY A 40 -12.25 8.55 8.40
N GLY A 41 -13.55 8.23 8.34
CA GLY A 41 -14.18 7.56 7.20
C GLY A 41 -13.46 6.30 6.75
N GLN A 42 -13.24 6.16 5.45
CA GLN A 42 -12.48 5.05 4.86
C GLN A 42 -10.95 5.25 4.96
N TRP A 43 -10.50 6.48 5.19
CA TRP A 43 -9.09 6.86 5.25
C TRP A 43 -8.36 6.36 6.50
N LYS A 44 -9.09 5.82 7.48
CA LYS A 44 -8.51 5.12 8.64
C LYS A 44 -7.85 3.78 8.28
N TYR A 45 -8.29 3.12 7.21
CA TYR A 45 -7.82 1.80 6.84
C TYR A 45 -6.56 1.86 6.00
N LEU A 46 -5.52 1.12 6.41
CA LEU A 46 -4.25 1.03 5.70
C LEU A 46 -4.45 0.49 4.27
N THR A 47 -5.39 -0.45 4.10
CA THR A 47 -5.74 -0.99 2.77
C THR A 47 -6.20 0.12 1.82
N VAL A 48 -7.02 1.07 2.28
CA VAL A 48 -7.50 2.19 1.43
C VAL A 48 -6.36 3.14 1.11
N LEU A 49 -5.52 3.47 2.09
CA LEU A 49 -4.32 4.28 1.87
C LEU A 49 -3.36 3.61 0.88
N ASN A 50 -3.20 2.29 0.95
CA ASN A 50 -2.39 1.53 0.02
C ASN A 50 -2.95 1.61 -1.41
N LEU A 51 -4.27 1.55 -1.62
CA LEU A 51 -4.86 1.67 -2.96
C LEU A 51 -4.63 3.04 -3.57
N VAL A 52 -4.74 4.10 -2.76
CA VAL A 52 -4.41 5.46 -3.20
C VAL A 52 -2.91 5.57 -3.52
N LEU A 53 -2.05 4.97 -2.69
CA LEU A 53 -0.62 4.89 -2.97
C LEU A 53 -0.33 4.15 -4.28
N GLN A 54 -1.01 3.04 -4.58
CA GLN A 54 -0.87 2.33 -5.86
C GLN A 54 -1.32 3.21 -7.03
N ALA A 55 -2.46 3.91 -6.92
CA ALA A 55 -2.92 4.84 -7.95
C ALA A 55 -1.88 5.97 -8.20
N VAL A 56 -1.36 6.58 -7.13
CA VAL A 56 -0.31 7.60 -7.23
C VAL A 56 0.95 7.02 -7.89
N PHE A 57 1.37 5.84 -7.46
CA PHE A 57 2.54 5.16 -8.01
C PHE A 57 2.40 4.92 -9.51
N TYR A 58 1.33 4.24 -9.96
CA TYR A 58 1.13 3.95 -11.38
C TYR A 58 0.88 5.21 -12.21
N GLY A 59 0.29 6.26 -11.65
CA GLY A 59 0.18 7.57 -12.30
C GLY A 59 1.55 8.22 -12.53
N VAL A 60 2.44 8.17 -11.53
CA VAL A 60 3.83 8.65 -11.64
C VAL A 60 4.62 7.79 -12.64
N SER A 61 4.45 6.47 -12.61
CA SER A 61 5.09 5.54 -13.57
C SER A 61 4.64 5.82 -15.00
N PHE A 62 3.34 5.98 -15.23
CA PHE A 62 2.80 6.33 -16.55
C PHE A 62 3.32 7.69 -17.03
N LEU A 63 3.34 8.70 -16.17
CA LEU A 63 3.91 10.00 -16.50
C LEU A 63 5.40 9.90 -16.86
N ALA A 64 6.18 9.12 -16.12
CA ALA A 64 7.59 8.89 -16.43
C ALA A 64 7.77 8.30 -17.84
N ASP A 65 6.94 7.33 -18.22
CA ASP A 65 7.04 6.69 -19.52
C ASP A 65 6.60 7.59 -20.67
N VAL A 66 5.50 8.34 -20.49
CA VAL A 66 5.05 9.35 -21.47
C VAL A 66 6.14 10.41 -21.69
N LEU A 67 6.77 10.92 -20.62
CA LEU A 67 7.85 11.89 -20.73
C LEU A 67 9.07 11.33 -21.48
N ARG A 68 9.36 10.03 -21.35
CA ARG A 68 10.41 9.36 -22.14
C ARG A 68 10.00 9.22 -23.61
N LEU A 69 8.75 8.85 -23.91
CA LEU A 69 8.23 8.73 -25.28
C LEU A 69 8.31 10.06 -26.04
N ILE A 70 7.95 11.17 -25.40
CA ILE A 70 8.02 12.52 -25.99
C ILE A 70 9.42 13.17 -25.89
N LYS A 71 10.44 12.39 -25.51
CA LYS A 71 11.85 12.80 -25.42
C LYS A 71 12.12 13.98 -24.47
N LYS A 72 11.26 14.22 -23.47
CA LYS A 72 11.48 15.22 -22.39
C LYS A 72 12.34 14.65 -21.26
N LEU A 73 13.58 14.30 -21.58
CA LEU A 73 14.48 13.53 -20.71
C LEU A 73 14.80 14.19 -19.36
N ARG A 74 14.91 15.54 -19.32
CA ARG A 74 15.19 16.26 -18.06
C ARG A 74 14.06 16.11 -17.03
N CYS A 75 12.81 16.29 -17.46
CA CYS A 75 11.63 16.08 -16.62
C CYS A 75 11.49 14.61 -16.25
N ALA A 76 11.69 13.69 -17.21
CA ALA A 76 11.60 12.26 -16.99
C ALA A 76 12.53 11.80 -15.85
N LYS A 77 13.76 12.31 -15.76
CA LYS A 77 14.72 11.92 -14.71
C LYS A 77 14.18 12.16 -13.29
N CYS A 78 13.54 13.31 -13.04
CA CYS A 78 12.95 13.62 -11.74
C CYS A 78 11.77 12.69 -11.43
N VAL A 79 10.89 12.47 -12.40
CA VAL A 79 9.71 11.60 -12.23
C VAL A 79 10.12 10.13 -12.01
N ILE A 80 11.14 9.65 -12.72
CA ILE A 80 11.71 8.30 -12.52
C ILE A 80 12.31 8.15 -11.12
N SER A 81 13.03 9.17 -10.64
CA SER A 81 13.56 9.17 -9.28
C SER A 81 12.44 9.09 -8.24
N SER A 82 11.34 9.82 -8.45
CA SER A 82 10.16 9.75 -7.57
C SER A 82 9.46 8.39 -7.66
N ARG A 83 9.30 7.85 -8.86
CA ARG A 83 8.75 6.51 -9.10
C ARG A 83 9.51 5.45 -8.33
N ASP A 84 10.83 5.43 -8.47
CA ASP A 84 11.68 4.41 -7.83
C ASP A 84 11.63 4.54 -6.31
N LEU A 85 11.60 5.77 -5.77
CA LEU A 85 11.44 6.01 -4.34
C LEU A 85 10.07 5.54 -3.83
N LEU A 86 8.99 5.90 -4.53
CA LEU A 86 7.63 5.48 -4.19
C LEU A 86 7.50 3.97 -4.18
N PHE A 87 8.01 3.30 -5.21
CA PHE A 87 7.95 1.86 -5.33
C PHE A 87 8.72 1.16 -4.21
N SER A 88 10.02 1.48 -4.10
CA SER A 88 10.94 0.79 -3.21
C SER A 88 10.61 0.99 -1.74
N VAL A 89 10.26 2.22 -1.35
CA VAL A 89 10.04 2.56 0.05
C VAL A 89 8.62 2.26 0.49
N LEU A 90 7.62 2.44 -0.38
CA LEU A 90 6.21 2.40 0.03
C LEU A 90 5.41 1.34 -0.73
N ALA A 91 5.27 1.46 -2.05
CA ALA A 91 4.29 0.68 -2.81
C ALA A 91 4.52 -0.84 -2.69
N PHE A 92 5.77 -1.30 -2.78
CA PHE A 92 6.08 -2.73 -2.63
C PHE A 92 5.96 -3.24 -1.19
N PRO A 93 6.65 -2.67 -0.17
CA PRO A 93 6.58 -3.21 1.18
C PRO A 93 5.18 -3.08 1.80
N VAL A 94 4.45 -1.99 1.54
CA VAL A 94 3.10 -1.78 2.09
C VAL A 94 2.08 -2.70 1.42
N SER A 95 2.12 -2.89 0.09
CA SER A 95 1.21 -3.85 -0.59
C SER A 95 1.43 -5.28 -0.11
N THR A 96 2.70 -5.68 0.06
CA THR A 96 3.07 -6.99 0.60
C THR A 96 2.55 -7.14 2.01
N PHE A 97 2.75 -6.13 2.87
CA PHE A 97 2.23 -6.15 4.24
C PHE A 97 0.71 -6.23 4.28
N VAL A 98 -0.01 -5.40 3.53
CA VAL A 98 -1.48 -5.41 3.45
C VAL A 98 -1.99 -6.79 3.04
N SER A 99 -1.43 -7.36 1.97
CA SER A 99 -1.87 -8.67 1.47
C SER A 99 -1.58 -9.79 2.47
N VAL A 100 -0.34 -9.88 2.94
CA VAL A 100 0.08 -10.99 3.82
C VAL A 100 -0.61 -10.89 5.18
N SER A 101 -0.63 -9.72 5.81
CA SER A 101 -1.26 -9.54 7.12
C SER A 101 -2.77 -9.76 7.06
N PHE A 102 -3.45 -9.23 6.04
CA PHE A 102 -4.89 -9.43 5.87
C PHE A 102 -5.22 -10.91 5.76
N TRP A 103 -4.61 -11.64 4.81
CA TRP A 103 -4.97 -13.05 4.62
C TRP A 103 -4.54 -13.94 5.78
N THR A 104 -3.44 -13.62 6.46
CA THR A 104 -3.03 -14.33 7.68
C THR A 104 -4.07 -14.16 8.78
N LEU A 105 -4.48 -12.91 9.07
CA LEU A 105 -5.48 -12.63 10.10
C LEU A 105 -6.87 -13.12 9.69
N TYR A 106 -7.24 -12.97 8.42
CA TYR A 106 -8.52 -13.45 7.86
C TYR A 106 -8.68 -14.96 8.03
N THR A 107 -7.64 -15.72 7.69
CA THR A 107 -7.66 -17.19 7.79
C THR A 107 -7.56 -17.68 9.23
N TYR A 108 -6.82 -16.98 10.10
CA TYR A 108 -6.75 -17.30 11.53
C TYR A 108 -8.08 -17.00 12.24
N ASN A 109 -8.55 -15.77 12.16
CA ASN A 109 -9.85 -15.32 12.64
C ASN A 109 -10.23 -13.99 11.99
N ARG A 110 -11.10 -14.05 10.97
CA ARG A 110 -11.51 -12.86 10.21
C ARG A 110 -12.14 -11.75 11.03
N GLU A 111 -12.76 -12.02 12.17
CA GLU A 111 -13.38 -10.97 13.01
C GLU A 111 -12.36 -9.95 13.53
N LEU A 112 -11.06 -10.28 13.49
CA LEU A 112 -9.96 -9.39 13.91
C LEU A 112 -9.71 -8.23 12.94
N VAL A 113 -10.05 -8.39 11.65
CA VAL A 113 -9.71 -7.42 10.58
C VAL A 113 -10.83 -7.19 9.57
N TYR A 114 -11.70 -8.18 9.36
CA TYR A 114 -12.80 -8.16 8.40
C TYR A 114 -14.02 -8.93 8.95
N PRO A 115 -14.78 -8.28 9.86
CA PRO A 115 -15.97 -8.87 10.47
C PRO A 115 -17.01 -9.32 9.43
N LYS A 116 -17.82 -10.32 9.76
CA LYS A 116 -18.89 -10.83 8.88
C LYS A 116 -19.89 -9.76 8.43
N SER A 117 -20.10 -8.72 9.23
CA SER A 117 -20.95 -7.59 8.86
C SER A 117 -20.51 -6.86 7.58
N LEU A 118 -19.24 -7.01 7.17
CA LEU A 118 -18.73 -6.43 5.94
C LEU A 118 -19.07 -7.23 4.67
N ASP A 119 -19.52 -8.50 4.79
CA ASP A 119 -19.83 -9.35 3.62
C ASP A 119 -21.01 -8.78 2.80
N GLY A 120 -21.96 -8.12 3.46
CA GLY A 120 -23.07 -7.42 2.79
C GLY A 120 -22.71 -6.05 2.23
N VAL A 121 -21.52 -5.53 2.53
CA VAL A 121 -21.10 -4.15 2.23
C VAL A 121 -20.01 -4.13 1.16
N ILE A 122 -19.03 -5.02 1.25
CA ILE A 122 -17.88 -5.07 0.33
C ILE A 122 -18.01 -6.32 -0.54
N PRO A 123 -18.31 -6.18 -1.84
CA PRO A 123 -18.38 -7.33 -2.75
C PRO A 123 -17.07 -8.12 -2.77
N LEU A 124 -17.19 -9.44 -2.98
CA LEU A 124 -16.04 -10.36 -2.98
C LEU A 124 -14.92 -9.92 -3.94
N TRP A 125 -15.26 -9.50 -5.16
CA TRP A 125 -14.28 -9.04 -6.15
C TRP A 125 -13.49 -7.83 -5.63
N LEU A 126 -14.17 -6.92 -4.91
CA LEU A 126 -13.56 -5.71 -4.38
C LEU A 126 -12.67 -6.07 -3.20
N ASN A 127 -13.09 -6.99 -2.33
CA ASN A 127 -12.23 -7.51 -1.27
C ASN A 127 -10.92 -8.10 -1.83
N HIS A 128 -10.99 -8.90 -2.91
CA HIS A 128 -9.79 -9.40 -3.58
C HIS A 128 -8.98 -8.31 -4.29
N ALA A 129 -9.61 -7.32 -4.90
CA ALA A 129 -8.91 -6.18 -5.50
C ALA A 129 -8.10 -5.39 -4.44
N MET A 130 -8.68 -5.23 -3.25
CA MET A 130 -8.10 -4.50 -2.12
C MET A 130 -6.95 -5.25 -1.43
N HIS A 131 -7.10 -6.56 -1.22
CA HIS A 131 -6.20 -7.33 -0.36
C HIS A 131 -5.39 -8.40 -1.09
N THR A 132 -5.80 -8.86 -2.28
CA THR A 132 -5.06 -9.85 -3.06
C THR A 132 -4.29 -9.20 -4.18
N ALA A 133 -4.97 -8.47 -5.07
CA ALA A 133 -4.39 -7.99 -6.32
C ALA A 133 -3.19 -7.05 -6.12
N VAL A 134 -3.14 -6.32 -5.00
CA VAL A 134 -2.04 -5.40 -4.68
C VAL A 134 -0.66 -6.06 -4.71
N LEU A 135 -0.54 -7.32 -4.30
CA LEU A 135 0.74 -8.03 -4.27
C LEU A 135 1.18 -8.56 -5.65
N PRO A 136 0.34 -9.27 -6.44
CA PRO A 136 0.67 -9.63 -7.82
C PRO A 136 1.06 -8.43 -8.67
N PHE A 137 0.36 -7.29 -8.57
CA PHE A 137 0.75 -6.07 -9.28
C PHE A 137 2.13 -5.57 -8.84
N ALA A 138 2.41 -5.54 -7.54
CA ALA A 138 3.73 -5.15 -7.04
C ALA A 138 4.86 -6.10 -7.48
N LEU A 139 4.58 -7.40 -7.59
CA LEU A 139 5.55 -8.38 -8.12
C LEU A 139 5.75 -8.22 -9.62
N LEU A 140 4.67 -8.05 -10.39
CA LEU A 140 4.73 -7.79 -11.84
C LEU A 140 5.56 -6.54 -12.13
N GLU A 141 5.46 -5.51 -11.31
CA GLU A 141 6.28 -4.31 -11.42
C GLU A 141 7.79 -4.60 -11.31
N ILE A 142 8.20 -5.44 -10.34
CA ILE A 142 9.60 -5.87 -10.21
C ILE A 142 10.07 -6.58 -11.48
N PHE A 143 9.22 -7.40 -12.10
CA PHE A 143 9.56 -8.10 -13.35
C PHE A 143 9.50 -7.20 -14.59
N ALA A 144 8.73 -6.12 -14.55
CA ALA A 144 8.52 -5.24 -15.70
C ALA A 144 9.73 -4.32 -15.95
N LEU A 145 10.32 -3.77 -14.88
CA LEU A 145 11.46 -2.87 -14.96
C LEU A 145 12.31 -2.82 -13.67
N PRO A 146 13.60 -2.45 -13.79
CA PRO A 146 14.45 -2.24 -12.62
C PRO A 146 14.12 -0.96 -11.87
N HIS A 147 14.05 -1.03 -10.54
CA HIS A 147 13.93 0.14 -9.65
C HIS A 147 15.22 0.43 -8.91
N ARG A 148 15.53 1.72 -8.75
CA ARG A 148 16.67 2.19 -7.97
C ARG A 148 16.28 2.43 -6.51
N TYR A 149 16.71 1.52 -5.63
CA TYR A 149 16.51 1.69 -4.20
C TYR A 149 17.38 2.85 -3.68
N PRO A 150 16.86 3.70 -2.77
CA PRO A 150 17.66 4.73 -2.12
C PRO A 150 18.69 4.11 -1.19
N ALA A 151 19.66 4.91 -0.73
CA ALA A 151 20.55 4.51 0.36
C ALA A 151 19.75 3.92 1.54
N LYS A 152 20.16 2.75 2.02
CA LYS A 152 19.39 1.93 2.98
C LYS A 152 18.84 2.73 4.15
N LYS A 153 19.71 3.51 4.80
CA LYS A 153 19.34 4.39 5.93
C LYS A 153 18.22 5.37 5.56
N LYS A 154 18.30 6.01 4.39
CA LYS A 154 17.28 6.96 3.91
C LYS A 154 15.95 6.26 3.64
N GLY A 155 15.98 5.11 2.98
CA GLY A 155 14.78 4.31 2.71
C GLY A 155 14.07 3.88 3.99
N LEU A 156 14.83 3.35 4.97
CA LEU A 156 14.28 2.91 6.25
C LEU A 156 13.77 4.06 7.12
N ILE A 157 14.44 5.23 7.12
CA ILE A 157 13.93 6.43 7.82
C ILE A 157 12.59 6.87 7.23
N LEU A 158 12.48 6.92 5.90
CA LEU A 158 11.24 7.35 5.24
C LEU A 158 10.10 6.35 5.48
N LEU A 159 10.39 5.05 5.40
CA LEU A 159 9.43 3.99 5.72
C LEU A 159 8.96 4.08 7.17
N GLY A 160 9.89 4.22 8.11
CA GLY A 160 9.59 4.36 9.54
C GLY A 160 8.78 5.63 9.83
N PHE A 161 9.09 6.74 9.16
CA PHE A 161 8.32 7.98 9.28
C PHE A 161 6.87 7.81 8.81
N VAL A 162 6.65 7.17 7.65
CA VAL A 162 5.28 6.91 7.16
C VAL A 162 4.53 5.93 8.08
N ALA A 163 5.21 4.90 8.57
CA ALA A 163 4.62 3.98 9.56
C ALA A 163 4.23 4.72 10.85
N PHE A 164 5.09 5.61 11.36
CA PHE A 164 4.81 6.43 12.53
C PHE A 164 3.61 7.35 12.30
N LEU A 165 3.49 7.99 11.15
CA LEU A 165 2.32 8.82 10.81
C LEU A 165 1.03 8.00 10.82
N TYR A 166 1.04 6.81 10.23
CA TYR A 166 -0.13 5.95 10.21
C TYR A 166 -0.52 5.44 11.62
N ILE A 167 0.46 5.00 12.41
CA ILE A 167 0.22 4.57 13.80
C ILE A 167 -0.33 5.75 14.63
N SER A 168 0.24 6.94 14.48
CA SER A 168 -0.23 8.15 15.16
C SER A 168 -1.67 8.48 14.77
N TRP A 169 -2.03 8.31 13.49
CA TRP A 169 -3.39 8.50 13.01
C TRP A 169 -4.39 7.51 13.63
N VAL A 170 -4.02 6.22 13.69
CA VAL A 170 -4.83 5.18 14.33
C VAL A 170 -5.04 5.46 15.83
N LEU A 171 -3.97 5.82 16.54
CA LEU A 171 -4.04 6.15 17.97
C LEU A 171 -4.86 7.41 18.22
N TRP A 172 -4.73 8.40 17.34
CA TRP A 172 -5.52 9.62 17.39
C TRP A 172 -7.02 9.32 17.24
N ILE A 173 -7.42 8.50 16.25
CA ILE A 173 -8.82 8.08 16.08
C ILE A 173 -9.35 7.46 17.37
N TYR A 174 -8.61 6.52 17.98
CA TYR A 174 -9.02 5.91 19.24
C TYR A 174 -9.15 6.95 20.37
N SER A 175 -8.21 7.88 20.48
CA SER A 175 -8.25 8.91 21.53
C SER A 175 -9.47 9.84 21.43
N VAL A 176 -9.99 10.06 20.22
CA VAL A 176 -11.14 10.93 19.98
C VAL A 176 -12.46 10.17 20.05
N THR A 177 -12.49 8.92 19.57
CA THR A 177 -13.75 8.15 19.39
C THR A 177 -13.96 7.06 20.44
N GLY A 178 -12.93 6.65 21.17
CA GLY A 178 -12.99 5.52 22.12
C GLY A 178 -13.05 4.14 21.46
N GLU A 179 -13.02 4.06 20.13
CA GLU A 179 -13.14 2.81 19.38
C GLU A 179 -11.93 2.58 18.46
N TRP A 180 -11.56 1.31 18.28
CA TRP A 180 -10.38 0.92 17.50
C TRP A 180 -10.69 0.80 16.00
N VAL A 181 -9.72 1.20 15.17
CA VAL A 181 -9.80 1.04 13.70
C VAL A 181 -9.90 -0.44 13.29
N TYR A 182 -9.19 -1.32 14.00
CA TYR A 182 -9.24 -2.76 13.81
C TYR A 182 -9.65 -3.43 15.13
N PRO A 183 -10.62 -4.36 15.13
CA PRO A 183 -11.05 -5.07 16.35
C PRO A 183 -9.92 -5.74 17.12
N LEU A 184 -8.89 -6.23 16.40
CA LEU A 184 -7.68 -6.81 16.96
C LEU A 184 -7.03 -5.94 18.06
N PHE A 185 -7.04 -4.61 17.92
CA PHE A 185 -6.35 -3.72 18.86
C PHE A 185 -7.00 -3.69 20.24
N ALA A 186 -8.30 -3.97 20.33
CA ALA A 186 -9.02 -4.06 21.61
C ALA A 186 -8.54 -5.23 22.49
N LEU A 187 -7.85 -6.21 21.91
CA LEU A 187 -7.38 -7.42 22.62
C LEU A 187 -6.06 -7.19 23.36
N PHE A 188 -5.38 -6.07 23.12
CA PHE A 188 -4.05 -5.80 23.66
C PHE A 188 -4.09 -4.79 24.81
N SER A 189 -3.22 -5.01 25.80
CA SER A 189 -2.81 -3.95 26.73
C SER A 189 -1.98 -2.89 26.00
N PRO A 190 -1.72 -1.70 26.61
CA PRO A 190 -0.86 -0.69 26.00
C PRO A 190 0.55 -1.20 25.63
N SER A 191 1.16 -2.04 26.48
CA SER A 191 2.44 -2.69 26.17
C SER A 191 2.31 -3.72 25.04
N GLY A 192 1.20 -4.46 24.99
CA GLY A 192 0.88 -5.35 23.89
C GLY A 192 0.73 -4.63 22.55
N LEU A 193 0.08 -3.46 22.52
CA LEU A 193 -0.04 -2.63 21.32
C LEU A 193 1.32 -2.09 20.87
N ALA A 194 2.15 -1.62 21.80
CA ALA A 194 3.50 -1.17 21.49
C ALA A 194 4.32 -2.30 20.85
N ALA A 195 4.27 -3.51 21.42
CA ALA A 195 4.91 -4.69 20.86
C ALA A 195 4.37 -5.06 19.48
N PHE A 196 3.04 -5.00 19.29
CA PHE A 196 2.40 -5.27 18.01
C PHE A 196 2.84 -4.29 16.91
N PHE A 197 2.87 -2.99 17.21
CA PHE A 197 3.32 -1.98 16.24
C PHE A 197 4.82 -2.10 15.93
N ALA A 198 5.65 -2.37 16.93
CA ALA A 198 7.08 -2.63 16.73
C ALA A 198 7.31 -3.88 15.86
N GLY A 199 6.58 -4.96 16.14
CA GLY A 199 6.63 -6.18 15.34
C GLY A 199 6.16 -5.96 13.89
N SER A 200 5.07 -5.21 13.71
CA SER A 200 4.56 -4.84 12.39
C SER A 200 5.57 -4.02 11.60
N LEU A 201 6.24 -3.05 12.23
CA LEU A 201 7.31 -2.28 11.60
C LEU A 201 8.48 -3.18 11.20
N ALA A 202 8.89 -4.11 12.05
CA ALA A 202 9.95 -5.07 11.72
C ALA A 202 9.57 -5.94 10.49
N VAL A 203 8.32 -6.40 10.41
CA VAL A 203 7.81 -7.16 9.24
C VAL A 203 7.83 -6.30 7.97
N VAL A 204 7.36 -5.06 8.02
CA VAL A 204 7.39 -4.14 6.86
C VAL A 204 8.83 -3.84 6.42
N VAL A 205 9.76 -3.68 7.37
CA VAL A 205 11.20 -3.55 7.08
C VAL A 205 11.74 -4.81 6.40
N SER A 206 11.34 -6.02 6.85
CA SER A 206 11.70 -7.27 6.18
C SER A 206 11.18 -7.31 4.73
N PHE A 207 9.96 -6.84 4.46
CA PHE A 207 9.45 -6.74 3.09
C PHE A 207 10.20 -5.72 2.23
N TYR A 208 10.62 -4.58 2.79
CA TYR A 208 11.51 -3.65 2.08
C TYR A 208 12.82 -4.33 1.67
N ASN A 209 13.45 -5.07 2.60
CA ASN A 209 14.67 -5.82 2.30
C ASN A 209 14.44 -6.90 1.24
N PHE A 210 13.32 -7.61 1.32
CA PHE A 210 12.94 -8.63 0.37
C PHE A 210 12.72 -8.07 -1.04
N GLY A 211 12.05 -6.91 -1.16
CA GLY A 211 11.88 -6.23 -2.45
C GLY A 211 13.22 -5.79 -3.05
N GLU A 212 14.13 -5.26 -2.23
CA GLU A 212 15.48 -4.90 -2.65
C GLU A 212 16.25 -6.13 -3.15
N PHE A 213 16.16 -7.24 -2.40
CA PHE A 213 16.77 -8.52 -2.78
C PHE A 213 16.23 -9.04 -4.12
N LEU A 214 14.91 -9.09 -4.30
CA LEU A 214 14.28 -9.53 -5.55
C LEU A 214 14.70 -8.67 -6.74
N ASN A 215 14.69 -7.34 -6.58
CA ASN A 215 15.09 -6.42 -7.63
C ASN A 215 16.55 -6.64 -8.03
N ARG A 216 17.47 -6.83 -7.06
CA ARG A 216 18.88 -7.15 -7.34
C ARG A 216 19.07 -8.52 -7.96
N MET A 217 18.28 -9.51 -7.57
CA MET A 217 18.36 -10.87 -8.10
C MET A 217 17.94 -10.93 -9.57
N ILE A 218 16.90 -10.18 -9.95
CA ILE A 218 16.36 -10.17 -11.32
C ILE A 218 17.21 -9.31 -12.25
N TRP A 219 17.65 -8.13 -11.80
CA TRP A 219 18.27 -7.11 -12.66
C TRP A 219 19.78 -6.92 -12.42
N GLY A 220 20.36 -7.64 -11.45
CA GLY A 220 21.74 -7.46 -11.02
C GLY A 220 21.93 -6.27 -10.06
N GLN A 221 23.17 -6.10 -9.59
CA GLN A 221 23.56 -4.87 -8.90
C GLN A 221 23.87 -3.82 -9.94
N PHE A 222 23.09 -2.74 -9.97
CA PHE A 222 23.54 -1.51 -10.60
C PHE A 222 24.56 -0.88 -9.67
N GLU A 223 25.84 -1.14 -9.91
CA GLU A 223 26.92 -0.31 -9.33
C GLU A 223 26.73 1.12 -9.83
N PHE A 224 26.86 2.06 -8.90
CA PHE A 224 26.75 3.49 -9.17
C PHE A 224 28.09 4.06 -9.59
#